data_AF-A0A7J8ZU12-F1
#
_entry.id   AF-A0A7J8ZU12-F1
#
_cell.length_a   1.000
_cell.length_b   1.000
_cell.length_c   1.000
_cell.angle_alpha   90.00
_cell.angle_beta   90.00
_cell.angle_gamma   90.00
#
_symmetry.space_group_name_H-M   'P 1'
#
loop_
_entity.id
_entity.type
_entity.pdbx_description
1 polymer ?
#
loop_
_entity_poly.entity_id
_entity_poly.type
_entity_poly.pdbx_seq_one_letter_code
_entity_poly.pdbx_strand_id
1 'polypeptide(L)'
;MVDRAKMATDDIPLDDKAKRMRDLLSSFYYPYHGSAPKAHSNYENLDSINSASFDPEHYMNLLVQKSNLEELLRKHVEMAAEIKNLDTDLQMLVYENYNKFISATDAIKWMKSNIVGMEANMEQLLDKIMSVQSRSDRVNTSLFEKREHIEKLHRTRNLLRKVQGKLFSDSESIQARAEAAVLLKQLDFPVDSLQAKLLEKLERSLGDLQLKTNEIVNVLREPNDPSKQGKGFDSVPGIGHE
;
A
#
# COMPACT_ATOMS: atom_id res chain seq x y z
N MET A 1 -49.81 11.65 -26.11
CA MET A 1 -49.56 10.62 -25.09
C MET A 1 -48.06 10.52 -24.88
N VAL A 2 -47.55 10.99 -23.74
CA VAL A 2 -46.69 10.26 -22.80
C VAL A 2 -46.42 11.25 -21.65
N ASP A 3 -47.27 11.19 -20.61
CA ASP A 3 -46.97 11.77 -19.31
C ASP A 3 -45.83 10.97 -18.67
N ARG A 4 -44.67 11.59 -18.50
CA ARG A 4 -43.55 11.02 -17.75
C ARG A 4 -43.63 11.53 -16.32
N ALA A 5 -44.32 10.77 -15.48
CA ALA A 5 -44.33 10.95 -14.04
C ALA A 5 -42.89 11.06 -13.51
N LYS A 6 -42.55 12.21 -12.94
CA LYS A 6 -41.38 12.37 -12.08
C LYS A 6 -41.66 11.60 -10.79
N MET A 7 -41.09 10.40 -10.65
CA MET A 7 -40.91 9.78 -9.33
C MET A 7 -39.89 10.62 -8.57
N ALA A 8 -40.37 11.41 -7.62
CA ALA A 8 -39.53 12.00 -6.59
C ALA A 8 -38.99 10.85 -5.73
N THR A 9 -37.71 10.55 -5.89
CA THR A 9 -36.97 9.76 -4.91
C THR A 9 -36.70 10.70 -3.74
N ASP A 10 -37.48 10.55 -2.67
CA ASP A 10 -37.15 11.12 -1.36
C ASP A 10 -35.82 10.48 -0.90
N ASP A 11 -34.71 11.14 -1.23
CA ASP A 11 -33.40 10.87 -0.66
C ASP A 11 -33.40 11.29 0.82
N ILE A 12 -34.05 10.47 1.64
CA ILE A 12 -33.91 10.55 3.10
C ILE A 12 -32.47 10.11 3.40
N PRO A 13 -31.64 10.97 4.03
CA PRO A 13 -30.24 10.64 4.33
C PRO A 13 -30.16 9.29 5.07
N LEU A 14 -29.27 8.40 4.63
CA LEU A 14 -29.10 7.03 5.18
C LEU A 14 -29.01 7.00 6.72
N ASP A 15 -28.53 8.08 7.32
CA ASP A 15 -28.37 8.25 8.76
C ASP A 15 -29.71 8.27 9.52
N ASP A 16 -30.79 8.85 8.95
CA ASP A 16 -32.09 8.89 9.60
C ASP A 16 -32.73 7.51 9.71
N LYS A 17 -32.56 6.67 8.69
CA LYS A 17 -33.05 5.28 8.71
C LYS A 17 -32.27 4.45 9.73
N ALA A 18 -30.95 4.63 9.78
CA ALA A 18 -30.09 3.94 10.74
C ALA A 18 -30.41 4.37 12.18
N LYS A 19 -30.65 5.67 12.41
CA LYS A 19 -31.03 6.21 13.70
C LYS A 19 -32.40 5.72 14.16
N ARG A 20 -33.41 5.70 13.27
CA ARG A 20 -34.74 5.12 13.55
C ARG A 20 -34.66 3.63 13.89
N MET A 21 -33.86 2.85 13.17
CA MET A 21 -33.66 1.43 13.50
C MET A 21 -32.98 1.26 14.86
N ARG A 22 -32.00 2.13 15.18
CA ARG A 22 -31.29 2.09 16.47
C ARG A 22 -32.19 2.47 17.63
N ASP A 23 -33.04 3.49 17.49
CA ASP A 23 -34.04 3.90 18.49
C ASP A 23 -35.10 2.81 18.70
N LEU A 24 -35.57 2.20 17.60
CA LEU A 24 -36.52 1.09 17.66
C LEU A 24 -35.92 -0.13 18.36
N LEU A 25 -34.69 -0.51 18.02
CA LEU A 25 -33.98 -1.60 18.71
C LEU A 25 -33.73 -1.25 20.19
N SER A 26 -33.41 0.01 20.49
CA SER A 26 -33.20 0.46 21.86
C SER A 26 -34.46 0.35 22.72
N SER A 27 -35.66 0.57 22.14
CA SER A 27 -36.92 0.38 22.87
C SER A 27 -37.22 -1.08 23.22
N PHE A 28 -36.73 -2.04 22.42
CA PHE A 28 -36.88 -3.47 22.69
C PHE A 28 -35.86 -4.02 23.70
N TYR A 29 -34.64 -3.47 23.71
CA TYR A 29 -33.53 -4.04 24.49
C TYR A 29 -33.12 -3.23 25.73
N TYR A 30 -33.58 -1.98 25.87
CA TYR A 30 -33.38 -1.16 27.08
C TYR A 30 -34.72 -0.65 27.64
N PRO A 31 -35.48 -1.49 28.36
CA PRO A 31 -36.53 -0.98 29.23
C PRO A 31 -35.88 -0.13 30.32
N TYR A 32 -36.16 1.17 30.31
CA TYR A 32 -35.81 2.07 31.41
C TYR A 32 -36.23 1.46 32.76
N HIS A 33 -35.27 1.02 33.56
CA HIS A 33 -35.48 0.61 34.95
C HIS A 33 -35.76 1.87 35.77
N GLY A 34 -37.03 2.28 35.86
CA GLY A 34 -37.41 3.47 36.64
C GLY A 34 -38.91 3.70 36.84
N SER A 35 -39.78 2.94 36.16
CA SER A 35 -41.19 2.87 36.52
C SER A 35 -41.64 1.44 36.35
N ALA A 36 -41.92 0.79 37.47
CA ALA A 36 -42.66 -0.47 37.48
C ALA A 36 -43.86 -0.34 36.53
N PRO A 37 -44.16 -1.35 35.69
CA PRO A 37 -45.44 -1.40 35.04
C PRO A 37 -46.45 -1.48 36.19
N LYS A 38 -47.32 -0.47 36.31
CA LYS A 38 -48.55 -0.65 37.08
C LYS A 38 -49.21 -1.86 36.44
N ALA A 39 -49.18 -2.98 37.16
CA ALA A 39 -50.02 -4.11 36.87
C ALA A 39 -51.44 -3.56 36.84
N HIS A 40 -51.94 -3.33 35.63
CA HIS A 40 -53.36 -3.21 35.43
C HIS A 40 -53.90 -4.58 35.81
N SER A 41 -54.35 -4.68 37.05
CA SER A 41 -55.21 -5.73 37.55
C SER A 41 -56.54 -5.65 36.82
N ASN A 42 -56.53 -5.92 35.52
CA ASN A 42 -57.68 -6.45 34.85
C ASN A 42 -57.67 -7.91 35.23
N TYR A 43 -58.49 -8.25 36.24
CA TYR A 43 -58.94 -9.59 36.56
C TYR A 43 -58.45 -10.60 35.52
N GLU A 44 -57.30 -11.25 35.77
CA GLU A 44 -56.96 -12.46 35.03
C GLU A 44 -58.12 -13.39 35.30
N ASN A 45 -59.01 -13.45 34.31
CA ASN A 45 -60.14 -14.33 34.32
C ASN A 45 -59.53 -15.71 34.51
N LEU A 46 -59.84 -16.37 35.64
CA LEU A 46 -59.35 -17.72 35.96
C LEU A 46 -59.65 -18.75 34.85
N ASP A 47 -60.46 -18.33 33.86
CA ASP A 47 -60.86 -19.03 32.66
C ASP A 47 -59.90 -18.81 31.46
N SER A 48 -58.77 -18.09 31.62
CA SER A 48 -57.82 -17.80 30.52
C SER A 48 -56.89 -18.98 30.26
N ILE A 49 -57.12 -19.68 29.14
CA ILE A 49 -56.34 -20.84 28.67
C ILE A 49 -54.84 -20.54 28.44
N ASN A 50 -54.47 -19.26 28.33
CA ASN A 50 -53.09 -18.82 28.07
C ASN A 50 -52.34 -18.40 29.35
N SER A 51 -52.96 -18.53 30.53
CA SER A 51 -52.28 -18.22 31.80
C SER A 51 -51.26 -19.28 32.16
N ALA A 52 -50.14 -18.87 32.76
CA ALA A 52 -49.08 -19.77 33.22
C ALA A 52 -49.54 -20.74 34.32
N SER A 53 -50.65 -20.44 34.99
CA SER A 53 -51.26 -21.28 36.04
C SER A 53 -52.58 -21.93 35.58
N PHE A 54 -52.73 -22.20 34.29
CA PHE A 54 -53.93 -22.83 33.74
C PHE A 54 -54.17 -24.22 34.36
N ASP A 55 -55.38 -24.43 34.89
CA ASP A 55 -55.86 -25.72 35.42
C ASP A 55 -56.93 -26.30 34.48
N PRO A 56 -56.62 -27.37 33.71
CA PRO A 56 -57.54 -27.99 32.77
C PRO A 56 -58.81 -28.54 33.43
N GLU A 57 -58.70 -29.14 34.61
CA GLU A 57 -59.83 -29.72 35.33
C GLU A 57 -60.80 -28.64 35.80
N HIS A 58 -60.28 -27.53 36.36
CA HIS A 58 -61.12 -26.42 36.80
C HIS A 58 -61.83 -25.73 35.62
N TYR A 59 -61.09 -25.47 34.54
CA TYR A 59 -61.63 -24.87 33.32
C TYR A 59 -62.73 -25.73 32.69
N MET A 60 -62.52 -27.06 32.59
CA MET A 60 -63.52 -27.95 32.00
C MET A 60 -64.77 -28.10 32.85
N ASN A 61 -64.64 -28.19 34.18
CA ASN A 61 -65.80 -28.23 35.07
C ASN A 61 -66.67 -26.97 34.93
N LEU A 62 -66.03 -25.81 34.81
CA LEU A 62 -66.73 -24.54 34.63
C LEU A 62 -67.37 -24.44 33.24
N LEU A 63 -66.68 -24.91 32.19
CA LEU A 63 -67.18 -24.91 30.82
C LEU A 63 -68.41 -25.81 30.68
N VAL A 64 -68.40 -27.00 31.26
CA VAL A 64 -69.55 -27.93 31.25
C VAL A 64 -70.74 -27.38 32.03
N GLN A 65 -70.51 -26.63 33.11
CA GLN A 65 -71.59 -25.99 33.88
C GLN A 65 -72.21 -24.78 33.15
N LYS A 66 -71.42 -24.04 32.36
CA LYS A 66 -71.85 -22.79 31.71
C LYS A 66 -72.36 -22.96 30.29
N SER A 67 -72.03 -24.06 29.61
CA SER A 67 -72.30 -24.25 28.16
C SER A 67 -73.30 -25.38 27.92
N ASN A 68 -74.09 -25.27 26.85
CA ASN A 68 -74.90 -26.41 26.38
C ASN A 68 -74.08 -27.33 25.45
N LEU A 69 -74.63 -28.50 25.10
CA LEU A 69 -73.94 -29.52 24.31
C LEU A 69 -73.50 -29.01 22.92
N GLU A 70 -74.31 -28.17 22.27
CA GLU A 70 -73.99 -27.61 20.95
C GLU A 70 -72.78 -26.68 21.03
N GLU A 71 -72.71 -25.84 22.07
CA GLU A 71 -71.57 -24.97 22.31
C GLU A 71 -70.30 -25.74 22.65
N LEU A 72 -70.43 -26.82 23.42
CA LEU A 72 -69.31 -27.70 23.76
C LEU A 72 -68.75 -28.40 22.51
N LEU A 73 -69.63 -28.88 21.61
CA LEU A 73 -69.24 -29.46 20.32
C LEU A 73 -68.56 -28.43 19.41
N ARG A 74 -69.11 -27.22 19.32
CA ARG A 74 -68.49 -26.12 18.57
C ARG A 74 -67.10 -25.80 19.10
N LYS A 75 -66.93 -25.74 20.42
CA LYS A 75 -65.64 -25.50 21.07
C LYS A 75 -64.62 -26.61 20.83
N HIS A 76 -65.06 -27.87 20.82
CA HIS A 76 -64.21 -29.00 20.45
C HIS A 76 -63.71 -28.89 19.00
N VAL A 77 -64.59 -28.56 18.06
CA VAL A 77 -64.21 -28.40 16.64
C VAL A 77 -63.25 -27.22 16.44
N GLU A 78 -63.52 -26.09 17.10
CA GLU A 78 -62.65 -24.91 17.09
C GLU A 78 -61.26 -25.24 17.62
N MET A 79 -61.17 -25.91 18.77
CA MET A 79 -59.90 -26.32 19.38
C MET A 79 -59.13 -27.31 18.52
N ALA A 80 -59.81 -28.28 17.89
CA ALA A 80 -59.17 -29.22 16.98
C ALA A 80 -58.57 -28.51 15.75
N ALA A 81 -59.25 -27.49 15.22
CA ALA A 81 -58.72 -26.67 14.14
C ALA A 81 -57.54 -25.82 14.60
N GLU A 82 -57.61 -25.23 15.79
CA GLU A 82 -56.54 -24.43 16.38
C GLU A 82 -55.28 -25.25 16.66
N ILE A 83 -55.41 -26.46 17.21
CA ILE A 83 -54.29 -27.39 17.40
C ILE A 83 -53.58 -27.67 16.08
N LYS A 84 -54.33 -27.91 15.00
CA LYS A 84 -53.76 -28.17 13.68
C LYS A 84 -53.06 -26.94 13.08
N ASN A 85 -53.64 -25.76 13.26
CA ASN A 85 -53.04 -24.51 12.80
C ASN A 85 -51.73 -24.24 13.55
N LEU A 86 -51.72 -24.39 14.88
CA LEU A 86 -50.53 -24.23 15.71
C LEU A 86 -49.41 -25.21 15.32
N ASP A 87 -49.73 -26.46 15.01
CA ASP A 87 -48.74 -27.42 14.50
C ASP A 87 -48.15 -26.98 13.14
N THR A 88 -49.01 -26.47 12.25
CA THR A 88 -48.56 -25.95 10.94
C THR A 88 -47.66 -24.73 11.11
N ASP A 89 -48.01 -23.81 12.00
CA ASP A 89 -47.24 -22.60 12.31
C ASP A 89 -45.89 -22.95 12.95
N LEU A 90 -45.88 -23.93 13.87
CA LEU A 90 -44.65 -24.45 14.47
C LEU A 90 -43.74 -25.04 13.38
N GLN A 91 -44.28 -25.86 12.49
CA GLN A 91 -43.52 -26.42 11.37
C GLN A 91 -42.95 -25.31 10.48
N MET A 92 -43.74 -24.32 10.10
CA MET A 92 -43.26 -23.17 9.31
C MET A 92 -42.14 -22.42 10.01
N LEU A 93 -42.28 -22.15 11.31
CA LEU A 93 -41.26 -21.45 12.08
C LEU A 93 -39.95 -22.24 12.11
N VAL A 94 -40.02 -23.55 12.33
CA VAL A 94 -38.87 -24.45 12.32
C VAL A 94 -38.21 -24.44 10.94
N TYR A 95 -38.98 -24.54 9.86
CA TYR A 95 -38.45 -24.47 8.50
C TYR A 95 -37.77 -23.13 8.21
N GLU A 96 -38.41 -22.00 8.53
CA GLU A 96 -37.80 -20.69 8.35
C GLU A 96 -36.50 -20.55 9.14
N ASN A 97 -36.50 -21.05 10.37
CA ASN A 97 -35.35 -20.96 11.25
C ASN A 97 -34.18 -21.80 10.73
N TYR A 98 -34.43 -23.06 10.33
CA TYR A 98 -33.41 -23.90 9.69
C TYR A 98 -32.91 -23.32 8.37
N ASN A 99 -33.79 -22.77 7.53
CA ASN A 99 -33.38 -22.10 6.29
C ASN A 99 -32.48 -20.88 6.55
N LYS A 100 -32.79 -20.09 7.59
CA LYS A 100 -31.92 -18.97 8.04
C LYS A 100 -30.56 -19.49 8.53
N PHE A 101 -30.53 -20.59 9.29
CA PHE A 101 -29.28 -21.21 9.74
C PHE A 101 -28.43 -21.76 8.58
N ILE A 102 -29.07 -22.43 7.62
CA ILE A 102 -28.40 -22.94 6.42
C ILE A 102 -27.82 -21.77 5.62
N SER A 103 -28.61 -20.72 5.39
CA SER A 103 -28.17 -19.51 4.67
C SER A 103 -27.01 -18.82 5.37
N ALA A 104 -27.07 -18.69 6.70
CA ALA A 104 -25.98 -18.12 7.50
C ALA A 104 -24.72 -18.99 7.42
N THR A 105 -24.87 -20.31 7.48
CA THR A 105 -23.76 -21.27 7.35
C THR A 105 -23.10 -21.16 5.97
N ASP A 106 -23.88 -21.03 4.90
CA ASP A 106 -23.37 -20.87 3.55
C ASP A 106 -22.71 -19.50 3.34
N ALA A 107 -23.24 -18.43 3.94
CA ALA A 107 -22.58 -17.13 3.97
C ALA A 107 -21.21 -17.19 4.68
N ILE A 108 -21.11 -17.92 5.79
CA ILE A 108 -19.83 -18.14 6.50
C ILE A 108 -18.85 -18.92 5.61
N LYS A 109 -19.29 -19.99 4.93
CA LYS A 109 -18.45 -20.75 3.99
C LYS A 109 -17.95 -19.86 2.84
N TRP A 110 -18.83 -19.06 2.26
CA TRP A 110 -18.49 -18.10 1.20
C TRP A 110 -17.47 -17.08 1.69
N MET A 111 -17.70 -16.49 2.87
CA MET A 111 -16.78 -15.52 3.47
C MET A 111 -15.40 -16.14 3.72
N LYS A 112 -15.34 -17.38 4.24
CA LYS A 112 -14.09 -18.12 4.43
C LYS A 112 -13.34 -18.32 3.11
N SER A 113 -14.03 -18.77 2.07
CA SER A 113 -13.41 -18.99 0.75
C SER A 113 -12.82 -17.71 0.17
N ASN A 114 -13.53 -16.59 0.30
CA ASN A 114 -13.04 -15.30 -0.21
C ASN A 114 -11.84 -14.79 0.57
N ILE A 115 -11.86 -14.88 1.91
CA ILE A 115 -10.74 -14.43 2.75
C ILE A 115 -9.47 -15.23 2.43
N VAL A 116 -9.59 -16.56 2.30
CA VAL A 116 -8.45 -17.41 1.94
C VAL A 116 -7.94 -17.08 0.53
N GLY A 117 -8.82 -16.78 -0.43
CA GLY A 117 -8.42 -16.31 -1.75
C GLY A 117 -7.72 -14.94 -1.73
N MET A 118 -8.11 -14.03 -0.82
CA MET A 118 -7.50 -12.72 -0.68
C MET A 118 -6.07 -12.78 -0.13
N GLU A 119 -5.78 -13.70 0.79
CA GLU A 119 -4.44 -13.89 1.36
C GLU A 119 -3.42 -14.25 0.25
N ALA A 120 -3.75 -15.24 -0.59
CA ALA A 120 -2.92 -15.61 -1.73
C ALA A 120 -2.74 -14.46 -2.75
N ASN A 121 -3.80 -13.68 -2.99
CA ASN A 121 -3.71 -12.51 -3.87
C ASN A 121 -2.82 -11.40 -3.29
N MET A 122 -2.83 -11.22 -1.96
CA MET A 122 -2.00 -10.24 -1.26
C MET A 122 -0.53 -10.65 -1.30
N GLU A 123 -0.22 -11.93 -1.12
CA GLU A 123 1.14 -12.48 -1.29
C GLU A 123 1.65 -12.25 -2.72
N GLN A 124 0.85 -12.57 -3.74
CA GLN A 124 1.22 -12.31 -5.13
C GLN A 124 1.44 -10.82 -5.43
N LEU A 125 0.67 -9.93 -4.78
CA LEU A 125 0.86 -8.49 -4.92
C LEU A 125 2.18 -8.06 -4.28
N LEU A 126 2.50 -8.57 -3.10
CA LEU A 126 3.77 -8.28 -2.42
C LEU A 126 4.96 -8.73 -3.28
N ASP A 127 4.90 -9.93 -3.86
CA ASP A 127 5.93 -10.42 -4.78
C ASP A 127 6.09 -9.52 -6.02
N LYS A 128 4.98 -9.05 -6.60
CA LYS A 128 5.02 -8.10 -7.72
C LYS A 128 5.64 -6.78 -7.32
N ILE A 129 5.31 -6.25 -6.14
CA ILE A 129 5.89 -5.00 -5.62
C ILE A 129 7.39 -5.18 -5.40
N MET A 130 7.82 -6.28 -4.79
CA MET A 130 9.24 -6.58 -4.59
C MET A 130 9.99 -6.73 -5.92
N SER A 131 9.37 -7.37 -6.91
CA SER A 131 9.92 -7.49 -8.27
C SER A 131 10.06 -6.12 -8.96
N VAL A 132 9.04 -5.27 -8.87
CA VAL A 132 9.08 -3.89 -9.40
C VAL A 132 10.15 -3.07 -8.69
N GLN A 133 10.24 -3.16 -7.36
CA GLN A 133 11.26 -2.48 -6.57
C GLN A 133 12.67 -2.91 -6.99
N SER A 134 12.95 -4.21 -7.05
CA SER A 134 14.24 -4.73 -7.50
C SER A 134 14.61 -4.27 -8.92
N ARG A 135 13.63 -4.28 -9.84
CA ARG A 135 13.83 -3.77 -11.20
C ARG A 135 14.10 -2.26 -11.21
N SER A 136 13.40 -1.51 -10.38
CA SER A 136 13.58 -0.06 -10.21
C SER A 136 14.98 0.25 -9.69
N ASP A 137 15.42 -0.45 -8.64
CA ASP A 137 16.75 -0.29 -8.06
C ASP A 137 17.83 -0.62 -9.10
N ARG A 138 17.65 -1.69 -9.88
CA ARG A 138 18.58 -2.03 -10.97
C ARG A 138 18.66 -0.93 -12.03
N VAL A 139 17.52 -0.38 -12.45
CA VAL A 139 17.49 0.75 -13.39
C VAL A 139 18.15 1.98 -12.79
N ASN A 140 17.87 2.28 -11.53
CA ASN A 140 18.43 3.43 -10.82
C ASN A 140 19.95 3.35 -10.70
N THR A 141 20.49 2.19 -10.31
CA THR A 141 21.94 1.95 -10.27
C THR A 141 22.58 2.15 -11.64
N SER A 142 21.99 1.60 -12.71
CA SER A 142 22.52 1.77 -14.07
C SER A 142 22.46 3.22 -14.56
N LEU A 143 21.40 3.96 -14.26
CA LEU A 143 21.31 5.38 -14.58
C LEU A 143 22.31 6.21 -13.77
N PHE A 144 22.56 5.86 -12.51
CA PHE A 144 23.55 6.51 -11.67
C PHE A 144 24.96 6.39 -12.28
N GLU A 145 25.37 5.19 -12.67
CA GLU A 145 26.64 4.93 -13.34
C GLU A 145 26.77 5.77 -14.63
N LYS A 146 25.73 5.76 -15.47
CA LYS A 146 25.73 6.55 -16.72
C LYS A 146 25.86 8.06 -16.45
N ARG A 147 25.18 8.58 -15.44
CA ARG A 147 25.30 10.00 -15.04
C ARG A 147 26.73 10.31 -14.59
N GLU A 148 27.38 9.43 -13.85
CA GLU A 148 28.77 9.61 -13.42
C GLU A 148 29.73 9.67 -14.63
N HIS A 149 29.53 8.80 -15.63
CA HIS A 149 30.31 8.85 -16.87
C HIS A 149 30.08 10.14 -17.66
N ILE A 150 28.84 10.61 -17.76
CA ILE A 150 28.50 11.88 -18.40
C ILE A 150 29.18 13.05 -17.69
N GLU A 151 29.18 13.06 -16.35
CA GLU A 151 29.88 14.07 -15.55
C GLU A 151 31.40 14.05 -15.80
N LYS A 152 32.02 12.87 -15.86
CA LYS A 152 33.45 12.73 -16.24
C LYS A 152 33.72 13.33 -17.61
N LEU A 153 32.88 13.04 -18.61
CA LEU A 153 33.02 13.59 -19.96
C LEU A 153 32.83 15.11 -20.00
N HIS A 154 31.86 15.65 -19.25
CA HIS A 154 31.66 17.09 -19.11
C HIS A 154 32.88 17.78 -18.49
N ARG A 155 33.49 17.19 -17.45
CA ARG A 155 34.73 17.69 -16.86
C ARG A 155 35.85 17.74 -17.89
N THR A 156 36.08 16.65 -18.63
CA THR A 156 37.11 16.59 -19.68
C THR A 156 36.87 17.62 -20.78
N ARG A 157 35.62 17.74 -21.27
CA ARG A 157 35.25 18.75 -22.27
C ARG A 157 35.51 20.18 -21.78
N ASN A 158 35.20 20.47 -20.51
CA ASN A 158 35.43 21.77 -19.93
C ASN A 158 36.93 22.09 -19.80
N LEU A 159 37.76 21.11 -19.45
CA LEU A 159 39.21 21.25 -19.44
C LEU A 159 39.76 21.50 -20.85
N LEU A 160 39.33 20.72 -21.84
CA LEU A 160 39.72 20.92 -23.25
C LEU A 160 39.35 22.33 -23.73
N ARG A 161 38.15 22.81 -23.41
CA ARG A 161 37.73 24.18 -23.76
C ARG A 161 38.61 25.24 -23.10
N LYS A 162 39.02 25.05 -21.83
CA LYS A 162 39.95 25.97 -21.15
C LYS A 162 41.33 25.97 -21.82
N VAL A 163 41.85 24.80 -22.19
CA VAL A 163 43.15 24.68 -22.91
C VAL A 163 43.07 25.34 -24.28
N GLN A 164 42.01 25.06 -25.04
CA GLN A 164 41.77 25.67 -26.34
C GLN A 164 41.69 27.19 -26.24
N GLY A 165 40.96 27.72 -25.25
CA GLY A 165 40.89 29.16 -24.98
C GLY A 165 42.27 29.77 -24.74
N LYS A 166 43.09 29.15 -23.87
CA LYS A 166 44.46 29.62 -23.60
C LYS A 166 45.36 29.58 -24.84
N LEU A 167 45.34 28.49 -25.61
CA LEU A 167 46.14 28.37 -26.84
C LEU A 167 45.81 29.44 -27.87
N PHE A 168 44.53 29.83 -27.99
CA PHE A 168 44.15 30.91 -28.89
C PHE A 168 44.42 32.31 -28.31
N SER A 169 44.39 32.48 -26.98
CA SER A 169 44.74 33.75 -26.33
C SER A 169 46.25 34.03 -26.32
N ASP A 170 47.09 33.01 -26.16
CA ASP A 170 48.55 33.14 -26.13
C ASP A 170 49.17 33.15 -27.53
N SER A 171 48.40 32.76 -28.55
CA SER A 171 48.83 32.86 -29.94
C SER A 171 48.78 34.32 -30.37
N GLU A 172 49.95 34.96 -30.52
CA GLU A 172 50.11 36.22 -31.24
C GLU A 172 49.25 36.22 -32.52
N SER A 173 48.58 37.35 -32.77
CA SER A 173 47.70 37.49 -33.92
C SER A 173 48.43 37.03 -35.17
N ILE A 174 47.74 36.26 -36.01
CA ILE A 174 48.24 35.87 -37.34
C ILE A 174 48.80 37.09 -38.10
N GLN A 175 48.22 38.27 -37.84
CA GLN A 175 48.71 39.54 -38.36
C GLN A 175 50.09 39.96 -37.81
N ALA A 176 50.32 39.90 -36.50
CA ALA A 176 51.64 40.21 -35.91
C ALA A 176 52.74 39.28 -36.44
N ARG A 177 52.39 38.00 -36.66
CA ARG A 177 53.29 37.02 -37.28
C ARG A 177 53.58 37.32 -38.75
N ALA A 178 52.56 37.73 -39.52
CA ALA A 178 52.72 38.12 -40.90
C ALA A 178 53.58 39.40 -41.04
N GLU A 179 53.37 40.39 -40.17
CA GLU A 179 54.16 41.62 -40.11
C GLU A 179 55.63 41.32 -39.76
N ALA A 180 55.88 40.50 -38.74
CA ALA A 180 57.23 40.06 -38.38
C ALA A 180 57.93 39.31 -39.53
N ALA A 181 57.21 38.43 -40.24
CA ALA A 181 57.76 37.71 -41.39
C ALA A 181 58.11 38.64 -42.57
N VAL A 182 57.28 39.66 -42.82
CA VAL A 182 57.57 40.69 -43.83
C VAL A 182 58.80 41.51 -43.44
N LEU A 183 58.92 41.91 -42.17
CA LEU A 183 60.08 42.65 -41.66
C LEU A 183 61.38 41.83 -41.75
N LEU A 184 61.34 40.54 -41.37
CA LEU A 184 62.49 39.64 -41.51
C LEU A 184 62.92 39.48 -42.97
N LYS A 185 61.96 39.43 -43.91
CA LYS A 185 62.24 39.38 -45.35
C LYS A 185 62.85 40.69 -45.87
N GLN A 186 62.46 41.85 -45.33
CA GLN A 186 63.05 43.14 -45.70
C GLN A 186 64.50 43.30 -45.20
N LEU A 187 64.85 42.66 -44.09
CA LEU A 187 66.17 42.79 -43.46
C LEU A 187 67.22 41.81 -43.99
N ASP A 188 66.89 40.99 -45.01
CA ASP A 188 67.72 39.91 -45.56
C ASP A 188 68.37 39.05 -44.46
N PHE A 189 67.59 38.79 -43.40
CA PHE A 189 68.06 38.13 -42.19
C PHE A 189 68.24 36.63 -42.45
N PRO A 190 69.35 35.98 -42.01
CA PRO A 190 69.59 34.56 -42.28
C PRO A 190 68.63 33.67 -41.48
N VAL A 191 67.45 33.43 -42.06
CA VAL A 191 66.34 32.67 -41.46
C VAL A 191 66.77 31.25 -41.09
N ASP A 192 67.68 30.63 -41.85
CA ASP A 192 68.10 29.24 -41.63
C ASP A 192 68.80 29.03 -40.27
N SER A 193 69.62 30.00 -39.85
CA SER A 193 70.30 29.96 -38.54
C SER A 193 69.33 30.15 -37.39
N LEU A 194 68.31 31.00 -37.60
CA LEU A 194 67.24 31.20 -36.63
C LEU A 194 66.34 29.97 -36.54
N GLN A 195 65.98 29.39 -37.67
CA GLN A 195 65.19 28.16 -37.75
C GLN A 195 65.89 27.03 -37.00
N ALA A 196 67.19 26.81 -37.24
CA ALA A 196 67.95 25.77 -36.53
C ALA A 196 67.94 25.98 -35.01
N LYS A 197 68.19 27.21 -34.53
CA LYS A 197 68.18 27.53 -33.09
C LYS A 197 66.78 27.46 -32.46
N LEU A 198 65.74 27.81 -33.21
CA LEU A 198 64.36 27.72 -32.74
C LEU A 198 63.93 26.27 -32.63
N LEU A 199 64.27 25.44 -33.62
CA LEU A 199 63.98 24.01 -33.64
C LEU A 199 64.66 23.31 -32.47
N GLU A 200 65.94 23.61 -32.21
CA GLU A 200 66.67 23.11 -31.04
C GLU A 200 66.00 23.53 -29.72
N LYS A 201 65.56 24.79 -29.59
CA LYS A 201 64.85 25.26 -28.38
C LYS A 201 63.47 24.62 -28.22
N LEU A 202 62.73 24.39 -29.30
CA LEU A 202 61.42 23.73 -29.27
C LEU A 202 61.55 22.26 -28.90
N GLU A 203 62.55 21.55 -29.42
CA GLU A 203 62.84 20.17 -29.05
C GLU A 203 63.15 20.03 -27.54
N ARG A 204 63.96 20.95 -26.99
CA ARG A 204 64.22 21.00 -25.54
C ARG A 204 62.95 21.26 -24.73
N SER A 205 62.17 22.27 -25.11
CA SER A 205 60.88 22.62 -24.47
C SER A 205 59.87 21.46 -24.48
N LEU A 206 59.75 20.77 -25.62
CA LEU A 206 58.88 19.61 -25.75
C LEU A 206 59.35 18.46 -24.85
N GLY A 207 60.67 18.21 -24.80
CA GLY A 207 61.26 17.23 -23.88
C GLY A 207 60.93 17.52 -22.42
N ASP A 208 61.09 18.77 -21.99
CA ASP A 208 60.78 19.21 -20.62
C ASP A 208 59.30 19.03 -20.28
N LEU A 209 58.40 19.31 -21.22
CA LEU A 209 56.96 19.14 -21.02
C LEU A 209 56.55 17.66 -20.95
N GLN A 210 57.20 16.79 -21.72
CA GLN A 210 57.01 15.33 -21.66
C GLN A 210 57.49 14.76 -20.32
N LEU A 211 58.66 15.20 -19.83
CA LEU A 211 59.16 14.85 -18.50
C LEU A 211 58.17 15.26 -17.40
N LYS A 212 57.65 16.50 -17.47
CA LYS A 212 56.69 17.02 -16.50
C LYS A 212 55.33 16.31 -16.56
N THR A 213 54.91 15.88 -17.75
CA THR A 213 53.68 15.08 -17.93
C THR A 213 53.85 13.67 -17.34
N ASN A 214 55.01 13.06 -17.53
CA ASN A 214 55.33 11.74 -16.97
C ASN A 214 55.46 11.77 -15.45
N GLU A 215 56.00 12.84 -14.86
CA GLU A 215 55.98 13.05 -13.40
C GLU A 215 54.55 13.14 -12.85
N ILE A 216 53.65 13.88 -13.51
CA ILE A 216 52.24 14.00 -13.10
C ILE A 216 51.54 12.63 -13.19
N VAL A 217 51.79 11.86 -14.25
CA VAL A 217 51.22 10.51 -14.41
C VAL A 217 51.74 9.55 -13.33
N ASN A 218 53.01 9.66 -12.94
CA ASN A 218 53.59 8.81 -11.89
C ASN A 218 53.05 9.17 -10.50
N VAL A 219 52.82 10.45 -10.20
CA VAL A 219 52.20 10.89 -8.93
C VAL A 219 50.73 10.48 -8.83
N LEU A 220 50.01 10.41 -9.95
CA LEU A 220 48.61 9.93 -9.99
C LEU A 220 48.50 8.39 -9.93
N ARG A 221 49.62 7.67 -10.01
CA ARG A 221 49.72 6.19 -9.98
C ARG A 221 50.21 5.67 -8.63
N GLU A 222 49.93 6.37 -7.53
CA GLU A 222 49.95 5.78 -6.20
C GLU A 222 48.67 4.93 -6.02
N PRO A 223 48.76 3.60 -5.87
CA PRO A 223 47.59 2.78 -5.57
C PRO A 223 47.25 2.91 -4.08
N ASN A 224 46.16 3.62 -3.76
CA ASN A 224 45.47 3.37 -2.50
C ASN A 224 44.81 1.98 -2.60
N ASP A 225 45.49 0.98 -2.05
CA ASP A 225 44.95 -0.39 -1.89
C ASP A 225 44.50 -0.59 -0.43
N PRO A 226 43.17 -0.64 -0.14
CA PRO A 226 42.64 -0.93 1.17
C PRO A 226 42.53 -2.45 1.34
N SER A 227 43.66 -3.14 1.55
CA SER A 227 43.65 -4.57 1.86
C SER A 227 44.90 -4.98 2.63
N LYS A 228 44.95 -4.64 3.93
CA LYS A 228 45.62 -5.40 5.00
C LYS A 228 45.27 -4.82 6.37
N GLN A 229 44.10 -5.18 6.88
CA GLN A 229 43.84 -5.13 8.31
C GLN A 229 43.05 -6.38 8.70
N GLY A 230 43.81 -7.42 9.02
CA GLY A 230 43.28 -8.72 9.41
C GLY A 230 44.27 -9.42 10.32
N LYS A 231 43.91 -9.45 11.61
CA LYS A 231 44.42 -10.26 12.72
C LYS A 231 45.76 -9.87 13.35
N GLY A 232 45.65 -9.17 14.48
CA GLY A 232 46.51 -9.37 15.65
C GLY A 232 45.62 -9.58 16.87
N PHE A 233 45.50 -10.81 17.36
CA PHE A 233 45.05 -11.13 18.72
C PHE A 233 45.83 -12.36 19.22
N ASP A 234 46.50 -12.11 20.35
CA ASP A 234 47.07 -12.97 21.39
C ASP A 234 47.95 -14.19 21.05
N SER A 235 49.23 -14.03 21.40
CA SER A 235 50.11 -15.10 21.84
C SER A 235 50.05 -15.24 23.36
N VAL A 236 49.65 -16.42 23.83
CA VAL A 236 49.99 -16.94 25.16
C VAL A 236 51.27 -17.76 25.04
N PRO A 237 52.30 -17.57 25.90
CA PRO A 237 53.31 -18.58 26.09
C PRO A 237 53.09 -19.29 27.43
N GLY A 238 52.83 -20.60 27.35
CA GLY A 238 53.04 -21.53 28.45
C GLY A 238 54.32 -22.32 28.20
N ILE A 239 55.29 -22.19 29.11
CA ILE A 239 56.33 -23.15 29.51
C ILE A 239 56.73 -22.65 30.91
N GLY A 240 56.54 -23.37 32.02
CA GLY A 240 57.14 -24.66 32.31
C GLY A 240 58.49 -24.44 33.00
N HIS A 241 58.50 -24.32 34.33
CA HIS A 241 59.66 -24.56 35.18
C HIS A 241 59.18 -25.20 36.49
N GLU A 242 59.99 -26.15 36.95
CA GLU A 242 60.04 -26.91 38.22
C GLU A 242 59.15 -26.47 39.39
#